data_AF-A0A7C6HUL1-F1
#
_entry.id   AF-A0A7C6HUL1-F1
#
_cell.length_a   1.000
_cell.length_b   1.000
_cell.length_c   1.000
_cell.angle_alpha   90.00
_cell.angle_beta   90.00
_cell.angle_gamma   90.00
#
_symmetry.space_group_name_H-M   'P 1'
#
loop_
_entity.id
_entity.type
_entity.pdbx_description
1 polymer ?
#
loop_
_entity_poly.entity_id
_entity_poly.type
_entity_poly.pdbx_seq_one_letter_code
_entity_poly.pdbx_strand_id
1 'polypeptide(L)' 'MELVFCGGAGEVGASCYLLSVDGKNVLFDSGIRMDSTQDKLPDFRIIQEKGGLDAIFISHAHLDHTGA' A
#
# COMPACT_ATOMS: atom_id res chain seq x y z
N MET A 1 -4.53 3.34 -17.03
CA MET A 1 -3.65 3.63 -15.89
C MET A 1 -4.53 4.14 -14.78
N GLU A 2 -4.40 3.57 -13.58
CA GLU A 2 -5.20 3.88 -12.41
C GLU A 2 -4.30 3.81 -11.17
N LEU A 3 -4.43 4.76 -10.24
CA LEU A 3 -3.70 4.81 -8.98
C LEU A 3 -4.70 4.80 -7.82
N VAL A 4 -4.52 3.89 -6.88
CA VAL A 4 -5.37 3.72 -5.70
C VAL A 4 -4.52 3.84 -4.44
N PHE A 5 -4.99 4.66 -3.49
CA PHE A 5 -4.36 4.83 -2.18
C PHE A 5 -4.99 3.84 -1.20
N CYS A 6 -4.24 2.78 -0.87
CA CYS A 6 -4.67 1.75 0.09
C CYS A 6 -4.30 2.12 1.54
N GLY A 7 -3.35 3.06 1.69
CA GLY A 7 -2.94 3.70 2.94
C GLY A 7 -1.98 4.87 2.67
N GLY A 8 -1.67 5.65 3.69
CA GLY A 8 -0.75 6.78 3.60
C GLY A 8 -1.31 8.00 2.86
N ALA A 9 -2.64 8.12 2.77
CA ALA A 9 -3.35 9.27 2.22
C ALA A 9 -4.27 9.88 3.29
N GLY A 10 -3.96 11.11 3.72
CA GLY A 10 -4.66 11.77 4.83
C GLY A 10 -4.24 11.28 6.23
N GLU A 11 -3.12 10.55 6.32
CA GLU A 11 -2.59 9.95 7.54
C GLU A 11 -1.05 9.90 7.52
N VAL A 12 -0.44 9.60 8.67
CA VAL A 12 1.01 9.35 8.78
C VAL A 12 1.27 7.85 8.89
N GLY A 13 2.08 7.34 7.98
CA GLY A 13 2.41 5.93 7.85
C GLY A 13 1.39 5.13 7.06
N ALA A 14 1.51 3.80 7.11
CA ALA A 14 0.76 2.88 6.24
C ALA A 14 0.90 3.19 4.74
N SER A 15 2.05 3.67 4.28
CA SER A 15 2.29 3.92 2.85
C SER A 15 2.02 2.64 2.06
N CYS A 16 1.04 2.71 1.16
CA CYS A 16 0.57 1.58 0.38
C CYS A 16 -0.25 2.09 -0.81
N TYR A 17 0.34 2.02 -2.00
CA TYR A 17 -0.24 2.60 -3.21
C TYR A 17 -0.26 1.58 -4.34
N LEU A 18 -1.44 1.30 -4.88
CA LEU A 18 -1.61 0.34 -5.97
C LEU A 18 -1.69 1.08 -7.30
N LEU A 19 -0.72 0.82 -8.18
CA LEU A 19 -0.72 1.26 -9.56
C LEU A 19 -1.15 0.12 -10.48
N SER A 20 -2.25 0.31 -11.20
CA SER A 20 -2.69 -0.58 -12.28
C SER A 20 -2.38 0.07 -13.63
N VAL A 21 -1.45 -0.53 -14.39
CA VAL A 21 -0.99 -0.02 -15.69
C VAL A 21 -0.65 -1.18 -16.61
N ASP A 22 -1.10 -1.10 -17.87
CA ASP A 22 -0.82 -2.13 -18.90
C ASP A 22 -1.15 -3.58 -18.46
N GLY A 23 -2.28 -3.75 -17.75
CA GLY A 23 -2.69 -5.05 -17.22
C GLY A 23 -1.81 -5.58 -16.08
N LYS A 24 -0.93 -4.75 -15.52
CA LYS A 24 -0.07 -5.06 -14.38
C LYS A 24 -0.47 -4.28 -13.14
N ASN A 25 -0.41 -4.96 -12.00
CA ASN A 25 -0.66 -4.40 -10.68
C ASN A 25 0.66 -4.31 -9.90
N VAL A 26 1.10 -3.09 -9.62
CA VAL A 26 2.34 -2.81 -8.90
C VAL A 26 2.00 -2.10 -7.60
N LEU A 27 2.42 -2.66 -6.48
CA LEU A 27 2.29 -2.01 -5.18
C LEU A 27 3.55 -1.19 -4.88
N PHE A 28 3.36 0.05 -4.45
CA PHE A 28 4.42 0.89 -3.91
C PHE A 28 4.25 0.98 -2.40
N ASP A 29 5.26 0.50 -1.68
CA ASP A 29 5.32 0.36 -0.23
C ASP A 29 4.21 -0.53 0.37
N SER A 30 4.50 -1.08 1.55
CA SER A 30 3.56 -1.79 2.40
C SER A 30 3.91 -1.50 3.86
N GLY A 31 3.43 -0.35 4.33
CA GLY A 31 3.75 0.18 5.66
C GLY A 31 2.72 -0.12 6.73
N ILE A 32 3.05 0.23 7.98
CA ILE A 32 2.10 0.29 9.10
C ILE A 32 1.85 1.72 9.60
N ARG A 33 0.66 1.95 10.17
CA ARG A 33 0.39 3.14 10.99
C ARG A 33 1.14 3.02 12.32
N MET A 34 1.79 4.12 12.71
CA MET A 34 2.54 4.18 13.98
C MET A 34 1.63 4.47 15.18
N ASP A 35 0.55 5.22 14.94
CA ASP A 35 -0.48 5.55 15.92
C ASP A 35 -1.44 4.37 16.12
N SER A 36 -1.77 4.06 17.39
CA SER A 36 -2.59 2.93 17.82
C SER A 36 -4.11 3.16 17.81
N THR A 37 -4.60 4.32 17.37
CA THR A 37 -6.03 4.65 17.38
C THR A 37 -6.80 4.04 16.20
N GLN A 38 -6.10 3.59 15.17
CA GLN A 38 -6.66 2.96 13.98
C GLN A 38 -6.04 1.57 13.75
N ASP A 39 -6.61 0.79 12.83
CA ASP A 39 -5.98 -0.44 12.35
C ASP A 39 -4.58 -0.13 11.81
N LYS A 40 -3.60 -0.97 12.13
CA LYS A 40 -2.21 -0.69 11.72
C LYS A 40 -1.96 -0.91 10.24
N LEU A 41 -2.74 -1.79 9.60
CA LEU A 41 -2.48 -2.25 8.25
C LEU A 41 -3.24 -1.40 7.21
N PRO A 42 -2.69 -1.24 5.99
CA PRO A 42 -3.43 -0.69 4.85
C PRO A 42 -4.66 -1.53 4.48
N ASP A 43 -5.54 -0.98 3.66
CA ASP A 43 -6.68 -1.72 3.12
C ASP A 43 -6.26 -2.60 1.93
N PHE A 44 -5.95 -3.86 2.22
CA PHE A 44 -5.54 -4.83 1.19
C PHE A 44 -6.70 -5.44 0.39
N ARG A 45 -7.96 -5.16 0.73
CA ARG A 45 -9.12 -5.76 0.04
C ARG A 45 -9.13 -5.39 -1.44
N ILE A 46 -8.82 -4.13 -1.75
CA ILE A 46 -8.81 -3.62 -3.12
C ILE A 46 -7.74 -4.27 -3.99
N ILE A 47 -6.62 -4.70 -3.39
CA ILE A 47 -5.55 -5.41 -4.10
C ILE A 47 -6.07 -6.78 -4.57
N GLN A 48 -6.78 -7.50 -3.69
CA GLN A 48 -7.35 -8.81 -4.02
C GLN A 48 -8.47 -8.69 -5.05
N GLU A 49 -9.34 -7.69 -4.93
CA GLU A 49 -10.41 -7.40 -5.89
C GLU A 49 -9.87 -7.07 -7.29
N LYS A 50 -8.67 -6.47 -7.38
CA LYS A 50 -7.99 -6.18 -8.65
C LYS A 50 -7.15 -7.33 -9.18
N GLY A 51 -7.19 -8.51 -8.56
CA GLY A 51 -6.53 -9.72 -9.05
C GLY A 51 -5.12 -9.97 -8.50
N GLY A 52 -4.75 -9.30 -7.41
CA GLY A 52 -3.44 -9.47 -6.77
C GLY A 52 -2.34 -8.58 -7.36
N LEU A 53 -1.09 -8.90 -7.05
CA LEU A 53 0.09 -8.09 -7.41
C LEU A 53 1.03 -8.84 -8.34
N ASP A 54 1.59 -8.13 -9.32
CA ASP A 54 2.71 -8.60 -10.13
C ASP A 54 4.06 -8.25 -9.48
N ALA A 55 4.13 -7.11 -8.78
CA ALA A 55 5.35 -6.61 -8.15
C ALA A 55 5.06 -5.74 -6.93
N ILE A 56 6.05 -5.67 -6.04
CA ILE A 56 6.08 -4.73 -4.92
C ILE A 56 7.39 -3.93 -5.03
N PHE A 57 7.30 -2.61 -5.01
CA PHE A 57 8.42 -1.70 -4.92
C PHE A 57 8.44 -1.06 -3.54
N ILE A 58 9.55 -1.26 -2.82
CA ILE A 58 9.81 -0.61 -1.54
C ILE A 58 10.72 0.59 -1.78
N SER A 59 10.32 1.75 -1.29
CA SER A 59 11.08 2.99 -1.41
C SER A 59 12.30 3.02 -0.48
N HIS A 60 12.11 2.66 0.79
CA HIS A 60 13.16 2.61 1.82
C HIS A 60 12.71 1.78 3.04
N ALA A 61 13.63 1.54 3.98
CA ALA A 61 13.48 0.54 5.05
C ALA A 61 12.91 1.08 6.39
N HIS A 62 11.98 2.03 6.35
CA HIS A 62 11.22 2.41 7.55
C HIS A 62 9.92 1.61 7.67
N LEU A 63 9.43 1.39 8.90
CA LEU A 63 8.25 0.55 9.16
C LEU A 63 6.96 1.08 8.54
N ASP A 64 6.86 2.39 8.36
CA ASP A 64 5.77 3.05 7.65
C ASP A 64 5.79 2.81 6.13
N HIS A 65 6.80 2.10 5.63
CA HIS A 65 6.94 1.66 4.23
C HIS A 65 7.12 0.14 4.06
N THR A 66 7.60 -0.58 5.08
CA THR A 66 7.90 -2.04 5.00
C THR A 66 7.28 -2.89 6.11
N GLY A 67 6.47 -2.29 6.97
CA GLY A 67 6.01 -2.94 8.20
C GLY A 67 4.85 -3.91 8.03
N ALA A 68 4.21 -3.97 6.87
CA ALA A 68 2.98 -4.73 6.62
C ALA A 68 3.14 -5.81 5.56
#